data_AF-A0A3A9WIQ1-F1
#
_entry.id   AF-A0A3A9WIQ1-F1
#
_cell.length_a   1.000
_cell.length_b   1.000
_cell.length_c   1.000
_cell.angle_alpha   90.00
_cell.angle_beta   90.00
_cell.angle_gamma   90.00
#
_symmetry.space_group_name_H-M   'P 1'
#
loop_
_entity.id
_entity.type
_entity.pdbx_description
1 polymer ?
#
loop_
_entity_poly.entity_id
_entity_poly.type
_entity_poly.pdbx_seq_one_letter_code
_entity_poly.pdbx_strand_id
1 'polypeptide(L)'
;MSLPPVPDRSVPRSAPSFRPTARPSDGTTDRTARQYRSPTMESPVTTSSAKAHRSRPAHRSAPLVGRPFRALLTLLLAMAALLSMSPARATDDAARGRPVADAWTRAWATAPTLPFSEGISATGFADRTIRQVLHLGTGGPELRLTLSNRFGDRPLTVDATEVARPGGRGGIVPRTATPVTFDGAGSVTIPAGAEATSDPVDFATRAGTDVTVSLYLAEPTGPTTWHRLASATTWVSEPGDHTGDRTAAAFPTTVEHFFFVTGVDVSAPADATGTVVTLGASHTDGVGSTVDANRRYPDVLATRLGGEVGVPNLGIGANQVINDTEYGSIGAVNRFDQDVLGQPGVTDVIWIQGLNDILGAYYLPDDAPTTDEIIAGYEDVIARAHEADLRIIGGTLGPIRGVEEWSPEGEAKRQVLNRWIREESGFDGILDVDALWRDPADHQRLNPVYDSGDHLHPNDLGYRVLAEAIDLDCLSVTDPAAVPTGPRADCTL
;
A
#
# COMPACT_ATOMS: atom_id res chain seq x y z
N MET A 1 5.71 -63.23 2.79
CA MET A 1 5.14 -62.57 3.98
C MET A 1 4.76 -61.17 3.55
N SER A 2 3.47 -60.83 3.60
CA SER A 2 2.94 -59.58 3.04
C SER A 2 2.94 -58.47 4.07
N LEU A 3 3.28 -57.26 3.66
CA LEU A 3 3.13 -56.05 4.47
C LEU A 3 1.64 -55.61 4.48
N PRO A 4 1.16 -54.98 5.57
CA PRO A 4 -0.22 -54.50 5.67
C PRO A 4 -0.45 -53.22 4.84
N PRO A 5 -1.71 -52.92 4.46
CA PRO A 5 -2.04 -51.75 3.66
C PRO A 5 -2.01 -50.44 4.45
N VAL A 6 -1.70 -49.34 3.77
CA VAL A 6 -1.82 -47.97 4.27
C VAL A 6 -3.31 -47.57 4.28
N PRO A 7 -3.82 -46.92 5.34
CA PRO A 7 -5.19 -46.41 5.35
C PRO A 7 -5.30 -45.13 4.52
N ASP A 8 -6.31 -45.10 3.65
CA ASP A 8 -6.76 -43.93 2.91
C ASP A 8 -7.17 -42.79 3.86
N ARG A 9 -6.77 -41.56 3.55
CA ARG A 9 -7.18 -40.34 4.27
C ARG A 9 -7.98 -39.44 3.35
N SER A 10 -9.24 -39.79 3.18
CA SER A 10 -10.26 -38.89 2.64
C SER A 10 -10.34 -37.61 3.50
N VAL A 11 -9.88 -36.48 2.95
CA VAL A 11 -10.11 -35.16 3.54
C VAL A 11 -11.58 -34.76 3.28
N PRO A 12 -12.38 -34.44 4.31
CA PRO A 12 -13.75 -33.98 4.10
C PRO A 12 -13.75 -32.57 3.50
N ARG A 13 -14.18 -32.45 2.24
CA ARG A 13 -14.54 -31.15 1.63
C ARG A 13 -15.90 -30.71 2.18
N SER A 14 -15.94 -29.59 2.87
CA SER A 14 -17.20 -28.89 3.20
C SER A 14 -16.97 -27.40 3.42
N ALA A 15 -16.92 -26.63 2.33
CA ALA A 15 -17.24 -25.21 2.36
C ALA A 15 -18.78 -25.06 2.33
N PRO A 16 -19.39 -24.19 3.15
CA PRO A 16 -20.84 -24.04 3.19
C PRO A 16 -21.36 -23.22 1.99
N SER A 17 -22.05 -23.87 1.06
CA SER A 17 -22.79 -23.18 0.00
C SER A 17 -24.01 -22.46 0.60
N PHE A 18 -23.97 -21.14 0.71
CA PHE A 18 -25.14 -20.34 1.13
C PHE A 18 -26.06 -20.08 -0.07
N ARG A 19 -27.25 -20.69 -0.04
CA ARG A 19 -28.38 -20.25 -0.88
C ARG A 19 -29.16 -19.17 -0.15
N PRO A 20 -29.47 -18.01 -0.76
CA PRO A 20 -30.40 -17.06 -0.16
C PRO A 20 -31.83 -17.62 -0.24
N THR A 21 -32.47 -17.77 0.92
CA THR A 21 -33.91 -18.07 1.01
C THR A 21 -34.71 -16.80 0.72
N ALA A 22 -35.62 -16.86 -0.25
CA ALA A 22 -36.55 -15.76 -0.54
C ALA A 22 -37.35 -15.34 0.71
N ARG A 23 -37.55 -14.03 0.89
CA ARG A 23 -38.56 -13.47 1.80
C ARG A 23 -39.67 -12.75 1.02
N PRO A 24 -40.89 -12.64 1.59
CA PRO A 24 -42.01 -12.03 0.90
C PRO A 24 -41.87 -10.51 0.84
N SER A 25 -42.56 -9.92 -0.13
CA SER A 25 -42.84 -8.49 -0.22
C SER A 25 -43.67 -8.00 0.97
N ASP A 26 -43.22 -6.93 1.62
CA ASP A 26 -44.10 -5.85 2.06
C ASP A 26 -43.31 -4.54 2.01
N GLY A 27 -43.95 -3.48 1.53
CA GLY A 27 -43.26 -2.24 1.16
C GLY A 27 -43.46 -1.12 2.15
N THR A 28 -42.38 -0.40 2.46
CA THR A 28 -42.41 1.04 2.71
C THR A 28 -41.08 1.66 2.32
N THR A 29 -41.13 2.69 1.49
CA THR A 29 -39.96 3.39 0.95
C THR A 29 -39.47 4.48 1.90
N ASP A 30 -38.25 4.36 2.40
CA ASP A 30 -37.39 5.52 2.64
C ASP A 30 -35.92 5.11 2.43
N ARG A 31 -35.27 5.72 1.43
CA ARG A 31 -33.92 5.34 0.97
C ARG A 31 -33.05 6.59 0.93
N THR A 32 -32.34 6.85 2.01
CA THR A 32 -31.27 7.87 2.05
C THR A 32 -29.93 7.20 1.79
N ALA A 33 -29.53 7.14 0.51
CA ALA A 33 -28.18 6.73 0.14
C ALA A 33 -27.17 7.78 0.63
N ARG A 34 -26.28 7.40 1.54
CA ARG A 34 -25.27 8.30 2.11
C ARG A 34 -23.97 8.17 1.30
N GLN A 35 -23.85 8.98 0.24
CA GLN A 35 -22.58 9.14 -0.46
C GLN A 35 -21.48 9.53 0.53
N TYR A 36 -20.39 8.77 0.55
CA TYR A 36 -19.16 9.18 1.22
C TYR A 36 -18.54 10.33 0.41
N ARG A 37 -18.60 11.54 0.95
CA ARG A 37 -17.82 12.70 0.48
C ARG A 37 -16.83 13.08 1.56
N SER A 38 -15.55 13.11 1.22
CA SER A 38 -14.49 13.66 2.04
C SER A 38 -14.71 15.16 2.30
N PRO A 39 -14.54 15.66 3.54
CA PRO A 39 -14.66 17.08 3.83
C PRO A 39 -13.34 17.82 3.55
N THR A 40 -13.35 18.77 2.62
CA THR A 40 -12.27 19.74 2.44
C THR A 40 -12.17 20.68 3.64
N MET A 41 -10.96 20.90 4.16
CA MET A 41 -10.71 21.88 5.23
C MET A 41 -10.78 23.33 4.69
N GLU A 42 -11.74 24.12 5.19
CA GLU A 42 -11.67 25.58 5.17
C GLU A 42 -11.64 26.13 6.60
N SER A 43 -10.76 27.10 6.86
CA SER A 43 -10.59 27.71 8.17
C SER A 43 -11.63 28.81 8.46
N PRO A 44 -12.25 28.89 9.66
CA PRO A 44 -13.25 29.89 9.95
C PRO A 44 -12.64 31.25 10.31
N VAL A 45 -12.84 32.25 9.46
CA VAL A 45 -12.63 33.66 9.81
C VAL A 45 -13.76 34.15 10.70
N THR A 46 -13.45 34.52 11.94
CA THR A 46 -14.44 35.04 12.89
C THR A 46 -14.91 36.45 12.53
N THR A 47 -16.20 36.63 12.29
CA THR A 47 -16.83 37.96 12.24
C THR A 47 -17.75 38.16 13.44
N SER A 48 -17.51 39.21 14.22
CA SER A 48 -18.46 39.70 15.23
C SER A 48 -18.61 41.21 15.09
N SER A 49 -19.83 41.66 14.87
CA SER A 49 -20.16 43.06 14.62
C SER A 49 -20.76 43.73 15.85
N ALA A 50 -20.16 44.83 16.30
CA ALA A 50 -20.79 45.77 17.23
C ALA A 50 -20.72 47.19 16.64
N LYS A 51 -21.84 47.94 16.72
CA LYS A 51 -22.00 49.31 16.20
C LYS A 51 -22.35 50.27 17.34
N ALA A 52 -22.09 51.56 17.07
CA ALA A 52 -22.48 52.75 17.85
C ALA A 52 -21.62 53.03 19.12
N HIS A 53 -21.34 54.29 19.52
CA HIS A 53 -21.78 55.58 18.97
C HIS A 53 -20.74 56.72 19.16
N ARG A 54 -21.05 57.90 18.59
CA ARG A 54 -20.16 59.08 18.41
C ARG A 54 -19.76 59.82 19.69
N SER A 55 -18.60 60.48 19.69
CA SER A 55 -18.47 61.93 19.99
C SER A 55 -17.09 62.53 19.61
N ARG A 56 -17.07 63.84 19.33
CA ARG A 56 -15.94 64.76 19.03
C ARG A 56 -15.94 65.85 20.13
N PRO A 57 -14.88 66.64 20.44
CA PRO A 57 -14.12 67.52 19.50
C PRO A 57 -12.58 67.63 19.76
N ALA A 58 -11.73 67.84 18.74
CA ALA A 58 -11.19 69.11 18.19
C ALA A 58 -10.37 70.01 19.13
N HIS A 59 -9.10 70.30 18.77
CA HIS A 59 -8.44 71.61 18.90
C HIS A 59 -7.21 71.74 17.96
N ARG A 60 -6.82 72.99 17.64
CA ARG A 60 -5.71 73.43 16.76
C ARG A 60 -4.36 73.46 17.56
N SER A 61 -3.13 73.69 17.07
CA SER A 61 -2.58 74.44 15.91
C SER A 61 -1.11 74.03 15.61
N ALA A 62 -0.53 74.49 14.50
CA ALA A 62 0.93 74.40 14.18
C ALA A 62 1.74 75.56 14.83
N PRO A 63 3.10 75.68 14.67
CA PRO A 63 3.73 76.07 13.39
C PRO A 63 5.09 75.40 13.03
N LEU A 64 5.64 75.81 11.88
CA LEU A 64 6.89 75.36 11.22
C LEU A 64 8.10 76.31 11.45
N VAL A 65 9.25 75.97 10.83
CA VAL A 65 10.52 76.74 10.56
C VAL A 65 11.71 76.32 11.45
N GLY A 66 12.94 76.05 10.96
CA GLY A 66 13.40 75.82 9.58
C GLY A 66 14.90 76.10 9.29
N ARG A 67 15.71 75.03 9.05
CA ARG A 67 16.97 74.99 8.24
C ARG A 67 18.16 75.86 8.74
N PRO A 68 19.36 75.95 8.08
CA PRO A 68 19.85 75.44 6.76
C PRO A 68 21.21 74.64 6.86
N PHE A 69 21.90 74.13 5.81
CA PHE A 69 22.52 74.78 4.62
C PHE A 69 23.02 73.76 3.56
N ARG A 70 22.94 74.15 2.26
CA ARG A 70 23.77 73.84 1.04
C ARG A 70 24.64 72.54 1.00
N ALA A 71 24.81 71.81 -0.11
CA ALA A 71 24.27 71.79 -1.49
C ALA A 71 24.67 70.40 -2.09
N LEU A 72 24.55 70.01 -3.38
CA LEU A 72 24.18 70.64 -4.66
C LEU A 72 23.50 69.57 -5.56
N LEU A 73 22.91 69.96 -6.70
CA LEU A 73 22.38 69.06 -7.73
C LEU A 73 23.02 69.36 -9.09
N THR A 74 23.86 68.45 -9.59
CA THR A 74 24.38 68.30 -10.97
C THR A 74 25.06 66.93 -11.03
N LEU A 75 24.98 66.10 -12.09
CA LEU A 75 24.34 66.22 -13.40
C LEU A 75 23.90 64.81 -13.85
N LEU A 76 22.87 64.71 -14.69
CA LEU A 76 22.47 63.45 -15.34
C LEU A 76 23.47 63.03 -16.42
N LEU A 77 23.68 61.71 -16.54
CA LEU A 77 24.01 60.93 -17.76
C LEU A 77 25.22 61.37 -18.62
N ALA A 78 26.07 60.37 -18.89
CA ALA A 78 27.12 60.30 -19.94
C ALA A 78 28.58 60.63 -19.54
N MET A 79 29.19 59.74 -18.74
CA MET A 79 30.44 59.12 -19.17
C MET A 79 30.29 57.60 -19.14
N ALA A 80 30.18 57.01 -20.33
CA ALA A 80 30.45 55.60 -20.53
C ALA A 80 31.97 55.38 -20.62
N ALA A 81 32.37 54.11 -20.45
CA ALA A 81 33.72 53.55 -20.58
C ALA A 81 34.67 53.65 -19.35
N LEU A 82 35.15 52.46 -18.96
CA LEU A 82 36.30 52.15 -18.09
C LEU A 82 36.05 52.42 -16.58
N LEU A 83 36.17 51.47 -15.65
CA LEU A 83 36.68 50.07 -15.66
C LEU A 83 35.53 49.13 -15.22
N SER A 84 35.20 48.03 -15.92
CA SER A 84 35.97 46.78 -15.97
C SER A 84 36.37 46.20 -14.61
N MET A 85 35.39 45.82 -13.78
CA MET A 85 35.55 44.74 -12.81
C MET A 85 34.50 43.67 -13.04
N SER A 86 34.93 42.50 -13.52
CA SER A 86 34.08 41.32 -13.58
C SER A 86 33.91 40.77 -12.16
N PRO A 87 32.68 40.58 -11.64
CA PRO A 87 32.51 39.58 -10.60
C PRO A 87 32.87 38.23 -11.21
N ALA A 88 33.70 37.45 -10.52
CA ALA A 88 34.02 36.11 -10.98
C ALA A 88 32.72 35.32 -11.16
N ARG A 89 32.63 34.55 -12.26
CA ARG A 89 31.69 33.43 -12.29
C ARG A 89 32.15 32.49 -11.19
N ALA A 90 31.48 32.53 -10.04
CA ALA A 90 31.31 31.33 -9.26
C ALA A 90 30.68 30.32 -10.23
N THR A 91 31.43 29.29 -10.58
CA THR A 91 30.83 28.07 -11.07
C THR A 91 30.03 27.54 -9.87
N ASP A 92 28.74 27.85 -9.86
CA ASP A 92 27.78 27.03 -9.12
C ASP A 92 27.91 25.64 -9.75
N ASP A 93 28.77 24.84 -9.13
CA ASP A 93 28.86 23.41 -9.36
C ASP A 93 27.61 22.83 -8.69
N ALA A 94 26.47 23.10 -9.34
CA ALA A 94 25.17 22.60 -9.01
C ALA A 94 25.09 21.12 -9.43
N ALA A 95 26.03 20.34 -8.89
CA ALA A 95 25.75 18.99 -8.47
C ALA A 95 24.51 19.07 -7.59
N ARG A 96 23.35 18.84 -8.21
CA ARG A 96 22.11 18.50 -7.52
C ARG A 96 22.36 17.15 -6.86
N GLY A 97 23.05 17.17 -5.73
CA GLY A 97 22.99 16.06 -4.80
C GLY A 97 21.52 15.83 -4.53
N ARG A 98 21.02 14.65 -4.91
CA ARG A 98 19.77 14.13 -4.35
C ARG A 98 19.85 14.36 -2.83
N PRO A 99 18.77 14.79 -2.15
CA PRO A 99 18.76 14.71 -0.69
C PRO A 99 19.21 13.30 -0.33
N VAL A 100 20.14 13.18 0.62
CA VAL A 100 20.65 11.88 1.06
C VAL A 100 19.43 11.02 1.35
N ALA A 101 19.25 9.94 0.58
CA ALA A 101 18.09 9.09 0.73
C ALA A 101 18.00 8.70 2.21
N ASP A 102 16.80 8.78 2.79
CA ASP A 102 16.59 8.24 4.13
C ASP A 102 17.15 6.82 4.12
N ALA A 103 18.02 6.52 5.08
CA ALA A 103 18.86 5.32 5.08
C ALA A 103 18.07 4.05 5.46
N TRP A 104 16.90 3.88 4.84
CA TRP A 104 15.83 2.97 5.17
C TRP A 104 15.20 2.47 3.88
N THR A 105 15.17 1.16 3.68
CA THR A 105 14.49 0.51 2.54
C THR A 105 13.29 -0.27 3.06
N ARG A 106 12.17 -0.23 2.32
CA ARG A 106 10.93 -0.92 2.69
C ARG A 106 11.08 -2.43 2.53
N ALA A 107 11.39 -3.13 3.62
CA ALA A 107 11.61 -4.57 3.63
C ALA A 107 10.33 -5.39 3.56
N TRP A 108 9.23 -4.85 4.10
CA TRP A 108 7.89 -5.42 4.02
C TRP A 108 6.85 -4.31 4.19
N ALA A 109 5.70 -4.45 3.53
CA ALA A 109 4.52 -3.64 3.80
C ALA A 109 3.25 -4.45 3.54
N THR A 110 2.13 -3.92 4.02
CA THR A 110 0.79 -4.35 3.61
C THR A 110 -0.12 -3.13 3.51
N ALA A 111 -1.03 -3.12 2.53
CA ALA A 111 -1.98 -2.01 2.38
C ALA A 111 -3.10 -2.13 3.44
N PRO A 112 -3.27 -1.15 4.35
CA PRO A 112 -4.37 -1.18 5.30
C PRO A 112 -5.71 -0.98 4.60
N THR A 113 -6.76 -1.54 5.19
CA THR A 113 -8.14 -1.48 4.74
C THR A 113 -9.05 -0.94 5.83
N LEU A 114 -10.20 -0.41 5.43
CA LEU A 114 -11.30 -0.08 6.32
C LEU A 114 -11.73 -1.33 7.12
N PRO A 115 -12.09 -1.19 8.41
CA PRO A 115 -12.73 -2.26 9.15
C PRO A 115 -14.07 -2.63 8.51
N PHE A 116 -14.43 -3.91 8.57
CA PHE A 116 -15.74 -4.36 8.11
C PHE A 116 -16.86 -3.93 9.07
N SER A 117 -18.10 -4.06 8.61
CA SER A 117 -19.30 -3.81 9.42
C SER A 117 -19.50 -4.84 10.54
N GLU A 118 -18.91 -6.04 10.41
CA GLU A 118 -18.95 -7.13 11.39
C GLU A 118 -17.62 -7.89 11.49
N GLY A 119 -17.52 -8.82 12.44
CA GLY A 119 -16.33 -9.65 12.66
C GLY A 119 -15.21 -8.96 13.42
N ILE A 120 -14.01 -9.56 13.39
CA ILE A 120 -12.88 -9.18 14.24
C ILE A 120 -12.38 -7.75 13.98
N SER A 121 -12.46 -7.25 12.74
CA SER A 121 -12.05 -5.88 12.41
C SER A 121 -13.06 -4.83 12.86
N ALA A 122 -14.34 -5.18 12.97
CA ALA A 122 -15.38 -4.30 13.50
C ALA A 122 -15.28 -4.14 15.03
N THR A 123 -14.96 -5.22 15.75
CA THR A 123 -14.84 -5.21 17.22
C THR A 123 -13.46 -4.83 17.72
N GLY A 124 -12.42 -5.21 16.98
CA GLY A 124 -11.04 -5.14 17.39
C GLY A 124 -10.69 -5.99 18.60
N PHE A 125 -9.71 -5.51 19.36
CA PHE A 125 -9.10 -6.21 20.50
C PHE A 125 -9.28 -5.41 21.78
N ALA A 126 -9.26 -6.11 22.92
CA ALA A 126 -9.21 -5.52 24.25
C ALA A 126 -8.54 -6.53 25.18
N ASP A 127 -7.55 -6.09 25.96
CA ASP A 127 -6.73 -6.93 26.84
C ASP A 127 -6.15 -8.15 26.08
N ARG A 128 -5.42 -7.93 24.98
CA ARG A 128 -4.83 -9.01 24.15
C ARG A 128 -3.46 -8.69 23.60
N THR A 129 -2.62 -9.72 23.49
CA THR A 129 -1.47 -9.73 22.60
C THR A 129 -1.82 -10.38 21.27
N ILE A 130 -1.51 -9.69 20.17
CA ILE A 130 -1.48 -10.27 18.83
C ILE A 130 -0.03 -10.48 18.39
N ARG A 131 0.26 -11.58 17.70
CA ARG A 131 1.59 -11.92 17.18
C ARG A 131 1.50 -12.29 15.71
N GLN A 132 2.21 -11.56 14.88
CA GLN A 132 2.10 -11.58 13.40
C GLN A 132 3.45 -11.98 12.81
N VAL A 133 3.46 -12.85 11.79
CA VAL A 133 4.70 -13.21 11.06
C VAL A 133 4.77 -12.43 9.76
N LEU A 134 5.85 -11.67 9.59
CA LEU A 134 6.10 -10.82 8.43
C LEU A 134 7.33 -11.33 7.68
N HIS A 135 7.21 -11.55 6.37
CA HIS A 135 8.29 -12.02 5.50
C HIS A 135 9.04 -10.84 4.89
N LEU A 136 10.31 -10.62 5.27
CA LEU A 136 11.08 -9.47 4.81
C LEU A 136 11.81 -9.79 3.49
N GLY A 137 11.50 -9.05 2.42
CA GLY A 137 12.10 -9.22 1.09
C GLY A 137 13.58 -8.79 1.02
N THR A 138 13.95 -7.74 1.76
CA THR A 138 15.33 -7.27 1.97
C THR A 138 15.68 -7.27 3.47
N GLY A 139 16.92 -6.99 3.84
CA GLY A 139 17.37 -6.94 5.23
C GLY A 139 18.53 -5.99 5.49
N GLY A 140 18.67 -5.59 6.75
CA GLY A 140 19.66 -4.62 7.23
C GLY A 140 20.09 -4.92 8.68
N PRO A 141 21.05 -4.15 9.24
CA PRO A 141 21.51 -4.35 10.61
C PRO A 141 20.48 -3.93 11.66
N GLU A 142 19.66 -2.93 11.35
CA GLU A 142 18.52 -2.49 12.17
C GLU A 142 17.21 -2.60 11.39
N LEU A 143 16.09 -2.60 12.12
CA LEU A 143 14.75 -2.40 11.55
C LEU A 143 13.99 -1.34 12.34
N ARG A 144 12.92 -0.79 11.73
CA ARG A 144 11.88 -0.01 12.41
C ARG A 144 10.50 -0.42 11.89
N LEU A 145 9.48 -0.28 12.74
CA LEU A 145 8.10 -0.64 12.43
C LEU A 145 7.28 0.61 12.15
N THR A 146 6.39 0.56 11.16
CA THR A 146 5.29 1.51 11.01
C THR A 146 4.00 0.89 11.56
N LEU A 147 3.44 1.50 12.60
CA LEU A 147 2.13 1.19 13.15
C LEU A 147 1.11 2.23 12.67
N SER A 148 -0.06 1.79 12.25
CA SER A 148 -1.09 2.61 11.61
C SER A 148 -2.43 2.51 12.33
N ASN A 149 -3.04 3.67 12.55
CA ASN A 149 -4.41 3.83 12.98
C ASN A 149 -5.24 4.60 11.92
N ARG A 150 -4.83 4.52 10.64
CA ARG A 150 -5.40 5.22 9.48
C ARG A 150 -6.93 5.12 9.36
N PHE A 151 -7.51 3.99 9.76
CA PHE A 151 -8.95 3.71 9.68
C PHE A 151 -9.63 3.47 11.04
N GLY A 152 -8.95 3.74 12.16
CA GLY A 152 -9.58 3.70 13.49
C GLY A 152 -10.44 4.95 13.75
N ASP A 153 -11.46 4.80 14.61
CA ASP A 153 -12.39 5.89 14.98
C ASP A 153 -12.00 6.61 16.29
N ARG A 154 -10.94 6.16 16.95
CA ARG A 154 -10.42 6.64 18.25
C ARG A 154 -8.90 6.49 18.33
N PRO A 155 -8.22 7.13 19.31
CA PRO A 155 -6.80 6.86 19.55
C PRO A 155 -6.54 5.39 19.90
N LEU A 156 -5.56 4.79 19.24
CA LEU A 156 -5.07 3.44 19.49
C LEU A 156 -3.87 3.51 20.43
N THR A 157 -3.95 2.87 21.60
CA THR A 157 -2.77 2.64 22.44
C THR A 157 -2.23 1.24 22.18
N VAL A 158 -0.91 1.15 22.00
CA VAL A 158 -0.15 -0.11 21.99
C VAL A 158 0.76 -0.07 23.20
N ASP A 159 0.49 -0.96 24.17
CA ASP A 159 1.07 -0.92 25.51
C ASP A 159 2.46 -1.57 25.59
N ALA A 160 2.74 -2.53 24.72
CA ALA A 160 4.06 -3.13 24.53
C ALA A 160 4.20 -3.65 23.09
N THR A 161 5.42 -3.56 22.54
CA THR A 161 5.78 -4.15 21.24
C THR A 161 7.09 -4.95 21.35
N GLU A 162 7.13 -6.16 20.79
CA GLU A 162 8.34 -7.00 20.73
C GLU A 162 8.54 -7.55 19.32
N VAL A 163 9.78 -7.48 18.80
CA VAL A 163 10.21 -8.24 17.62
C VAL A 163 11.04 -9.45 18.01
N ALA A 164 10.89 -10.55 17.28
CA ALA A 164 11.72 -11.74 17.42
C ALA A 164 11.82 -12.52 16.10
N ARG A 165 12.67 -13.55 16.05
CA ARG A 165 12.60 -14.56 14.98
C ARG A 165 11.55 -15.62 15.34
N PRO A 166 10.75 -16.12 14.39
CA PRO A 166 9.79 -17.18 14.65
C PRO A 166 10.47 -18.47 15.13
N GLY A 167 9.89 -19.11 16.14
CA GLY A 167 10.25 -20.43 16.66
C GLY A 167 9.33 -21.56 16.17
N GLY A 168 8.40 -21.23 15.26
CA GLY A 168 7.40 -22.15 14.71
C GLY A 168 6.09 -22.18 15.52
N ARG A 169 4.96 -22.35 14.83
CA ARG A 169 3.60 -22.47 15.40
C ARG A 169 3.22 -21.37 16.40
N GLY A 170 3.69 -20.13 16.21
CA GLY A 170 3.41 -18.97 17.10
C GLY A 170 4.40 -18.79 18.26
N GLY A 171 5.34 -19.72 18.44
CA GLY A 171 6.50 -19.52 19.31
C GLY A 171 7.57 -18.64 18.65
N ILE A 172 8.57 -18.22 19.45
CA ILE A 172 9.68 -17.37 19.01
C ILE A 172 11.03 -17.94 19.45
N VAL A 173 12.13 -17.53 18.82
CA VAL A 173 13.49 -17.87 19.26
C VAL A 173 13.86 -16.96 20.44
N PRO A 174 13.97 -17.46 21.68
CA PRO A 174 13.95 -16.59 22.88
C PRO A 174 15.09 -15.58 22.96
N ARG A 175 16.27 -15.91 22.39
CA ARG A 175 17.44 -15.03 22.38
C ARG A 175 17.40 -13.92 21.32
N THR A 176 16.31 -13.83 20.57
CA THR A 176 16.08 -12.78 19.57
C THR A 176 14.94 -11.84 19.93
N ALA A 177 14.31 -12.06 21.09
CA ALA A 177 13.27 -11.19 21.60
C ALA A 177 13.86 -9.81 21.96
N THR A 178 13.45 -8.79 21.21
CA THR A 178 13.89 -7.40 21.39
C THR A 178 12.65 -6.51 21.53
N PRO A 179 12.48 -5.81 22.67
CA PRO A 179 11.44 -4.78 22.81
C PRO A 179 11.62 -3.66 21.79
N VAL A 180 10.51 -3.09 21.34
CA VAL A 180 10.48 -1.94 20.44
C VAL A 180 9.96 -0.73 21.19
N THR A 181 10.58 0.44 20.96
CA THR A 181 10.19 1.71 21.58
C THR A 181 9.76 2.74 20.53
N PHE A 182 9.06 3.78 20.99
CA PHE A 182 8.62 4.93 20.22
C PHE A 182 8.98 6.18 21.00
N ASP A 183 9.86 7.04 20.46
CA ASP A 183 10.44 8.19 21.17
C ASP A 183 11.07 7.80 22.53
N GLY A 184 11.64 6.59 22.60
CA GLY A 184 12.21 5.99 23.82
C GLY A 184 11.21 5.41 24.82
N ALA A 185 9.90 5.47 24.55
CA ALA A 185 8.86 4.86 25.38
C ALA A 185 8.49 3.44 24.90
N GLY A 186 8.20 2.52 25.83
CA GLY A 186 7.76 1.15 25.48
C GLY A 186 6.32 1.03 25.00
N SER A 187 5.54 2.12 25.07
CA SER A 187 4.16 2.22 24.62
C SER A 187 3.96 3.47 23.75
N VAL A 188 2.95 3.44 22.88
CA VAL A 188 2.60 4.55 21.98
C VAL A 188 1.09 4.71 21.87
N THR A 189 0.61 5.96 21.82
CA THR A 189 -0.79 6.27 21.50
C THR A 189 -0.87 6.99 20.16
N ILE A 190 -1.48 6.34 19.18
CA ILE A 190 -1.61 6.80 17.79
C ILE A 190 -3.00 7.41 17.59
N PRO A 191 -3.12 8.71 17.25
CA PRO A 191 -4.43 9.32 16.95
C PRO A 191 -5.19 8.60 15.84
N ALA A 192 -6.52 8.73 15.83
CA ALA A 192 -7.34 8.26 14.71
C ALA A 192 -6.90 8.94 13.40
N GLY A 193 -6.70 8.15 12.34
CA GLY A 193 -6.22 8.64 11.05
C GLY A 193 -4.71 8.87 10.96
N ALA A 194 -3.94 8.56 12.00
CA ALA A 194 -2.49 8.78 12.07
C ALA A 194 -1.68 7.46 12.07
N GLU A 195 -0.37 7.60 11.96
CA GLU A 195 0.62 6.51 12.04
C GLU A 195 1.74 6.88 13.01
N ALA A 196 2.45 5.89 13.52
CA ALA A 196 3.67 6.05 14.32
C ALA A 196 4.76 5.12 13.79
N THR A 197 5.98 5.65 13.67
CA THR A 197 7.17 4.86 13.34
C THR A 197 7.97 4.63 14.63
N SER A 198 8.47 3.41 14.82
CA SER A 198 9.29 3.07 15.99
C SER A 198 10.67 3.71 15.93
N ASP A 199 11.33 3.75 17.09
CA ASP A 199 12.78 3.91 17.14
C ASP A 199 13.47 2.77 16.36
N PRO A 200 14.72 2.97 15.88
CA PRO A 200 15.53 1.90 15.32
C PRO A 200 15.77 0.77 16.33
N VAL A 201 15.68 -0.47 15.86
CA VAL A 201 15.86 -1.68 16.65
C VAL A 201 17.06 -2.46 16.13
N ASP A 202 18.06 -2.70 16.99
CA ASP A 202 19.24 -3.55 16.75
C ASP A 202 18.83 -5.02 16.51
N PHE A 203 18.28 -5.30 15.34
CA PHE A 203 17.78 -6.61 14.94
C PHE A 203 18.21 -6.91 13.51
N ALA A 204 19.41 -7.49 13.37
CA ALA A 204 19.99 -7.77 12.06
C ALA A 204 19.16 -8.81 11.28
N THR A 205 18.67 -8.42 10.11
CA THR A 205 17.90 -9.24 9.17
C THR A 205 18.71 -9.55 7.91
N ARG A 206 18.11 -10.29 6.99
CA ARG A 206 18.60 -10.59 5.63
C ARG A 206 17.36 -10.82 4.76
N ALA A 207 17.48 -10.67 3.45
CA ALA A 207 16.45 -11.09 2.51
C ALA A 207 15.88 -12.49 2.82
N GLY A 208 14.57 -12.63 2.69
CA GLY A 208 13.81 -13.83 3.03
C GLY A 208 13.75 -14.15 4.52
N THR A 209 14.03 -13.20 5.42
CA THR A 209 13.91 -13.39 6.87
C THR A 209 12.47 -13.17 7.33
N ASP A 210 11.88 -14.18 7.94
CA ASP A 210 10.66 -14.01 8.73
C ASP A 210 10.95 -13.34 10.08
N VAL A 211 10.13 -12.38 10.47
CA VAL A 211 10.11 -11.75 11.80
C VAL A 211 8.73 -11.88 12.43
N THR A 212 8.68 -12.11 13.74
CA THR A 212 7.43 -12.02 14.51
C THR A 212 7.33 -10.65 15.17
N VAL A 213 6.25 -9.91 14.91
CA VAL A 213 5.89 -8.70 15.64
C VAL A 213 4.76 -9.03 16.62
N SER A 214 4.99 -8.79 17.91
CA SER A 214 3.98 -8.95 18.96
C SER A 214 3.53 -7.57 19.44
N LEU A 215 2.23 -7.29 19.44
CA LEU A 215 1.62 -6.05 19.96
C LEU A 215 0.69 -6.40 21.13
N TYR A 216 0.88 -5.78 22.30
CA TYR A 216 -0.08 -5.83 23.40
C TYR A 216 -1.01 -4.61 23.35
N LEU A 217 -2.31 -4.89 23.49
CA LEU A 217 -3.42 -3.96 23.35
C LEU A 217 -4.26 -4.11 24.63
N ALA A 218 -3.93 -3.35 25.68
CA ALA A 218 -4.63 -3.44 26.97
C ALA A 218 -6.05 -2.87 26.87
N GLU A 219 -6.16 -1.66 26.31
CA GLU A 219 -7.41 -0.94 26.15
C GLU A 219 -8.17 -1.38 24.87
N PRO A 220 -9.52 -1.25 24.84
CA PRO A 220 -10.31 -1.59 23.66
C PRO A 220 -9.96 -0.72 22.44
N THR A 221 -9.43 -1.34 21.38
CA THR A 221 -9.02 -0.64 20.14
C THR A 221 -10.19 -0.02 19.39
N GLY A 222 -11.39 -0.60 19.52
CA GLY A 222 -12.49 -0.35 18.59
C GLY A 222 -12.20 -0.91 17.19
N PRO A 223 -12.94 -0.47 16.16
CA PRO A 223 -12.74 -0.89 14.77
C PRO A 223 -11.28 -0.68 14.33
N THR A 224 -10.68 -1.70 13.72
CA THR A 224 -9.23 -1.77 13.53
C THR A 224 -8.77 -1.34 12.15
N THR A 225 -7.65 -0.62 12.09
CA THR A 225 -6.83 -0.58 10.88
C THR A 225 -6.22 -1.96 10.67
N TRP A 226 -6.62 -2.65 9.60
CA TRP A 226 -6.29 -4.06 9.35
C TRP A 226 -6.06 -4.33 7.88
N HIS A 227 -5.48 -5.47 7.56
CA HIS A 227 -5.41 -6.00 6.21
C HIS A 227 -5.98 -7.42 6.20
N ARG A 228 -6.96 -7.64 5.33
CA ARG A 228 -7.88 -8.79 5.36
C ARG A 228 -7.28 -10.12 4.87
N LEU A 229 -6.29 -10.12 3.99
CA LEU A 229 -5.83 -11.34 3.30
C LEU A 229 -4.30 -11.52 3.44
N ALA A 230 -3.83 -11.58 4.67
CA ALA A 230 -2.40 -11.70 4.99
C ALA A 230 -1.69 -12.87 4.28
N SER A 231 -2.43 -13.94 3.95
CA SER A 231 -1.87 -15.23 3.49
C SER A 231 -0.80 -15.78 4.45
N ALA A 232 -0.88 -15.38 5.71
CA ALA A 232 0.04 -15.66 6.80
C ALA A 232 -0.75 -15.73 8.11
N THR A 233 -0.33 -16.62 9.01
CA THR A 233 -0.97 -16.82 10.29
C THR A 233 -0.62 -15.69 11.27
N THR A 234 -1.66 -15.12 11.88
CA THR A 234 -1.59 -14.25 13.05
C THR A 234 -2.17 -14.99 14.26
N TRP A 235 -1.44 -14.96 15.37
CA TRP A 235 -1.80 -15.57 16.64
C TRP A 235 -2.42 -14.53 17.57
N VAL A 236 -3.53 -14.85 18.22
CA VAL A 236 -4.21 -13.99 19.21
C VAL A 236 -4.23 -14.70 20.55
N SER A 237 -3.84 -13.97 21.61
CA SER A 237 -3.67 -14.54 22.95
C SER A 237 -4.99 -14.81 23.70
N GLU A 238 -4.87 -15.46 24.85
CA GLU A 238 -5.81 -15.29 25.97
C GLU A 238 -5.68 -13.87 26.58
N PRO A 239 -6.52 -13.45 27.54
CA PRO A 239 -6.44 -12.10 28.10
C PRO A 239 -5.11 -11.81 28.80
N GLY A 240 -4.46 -10.69 28.46
CA GLY A 240 -3.24 -10.21 29.09
C GLY A 240 -2.08 -9.86 28.14
N ASP A 241 -0.98 -9.40 28.74
CA ASP A 241 0.30 -9.19 28.07
C ASP A 241 1.09 -10.51 27.98
N HIS A 242 1.12 -11.06 26.78
CA HIS A 242 1.86 -12.25 26.38
C HIS A 242 2.98 -11.92 25.38
N THR A 243 3.41 -10.65 25.27
CA THR A 243 4.52 -10.27 24.37
C THR A 243 5.79 -11.06 24.69
N GLY A 244 6.12 -11.16 25.98
CA GLY A 244 7.25 -11.93 26.50
C GLY A 244 7.11 -13.46 26.39
N ASP A 245 5.95 -14.01 26.02
CA ASP A 245 5.74 -15.46 26.00
C ASP A 245 6.43 -16.13 24.82
N ARG A 246 7.39 -17.01 25.14
CA ARG A 246 8.30 -17.61 24.16
C ARG A 246 7.70 -18.76 23.37
N THR A 247 6.55 -19.28 23.79
CA THR A 247 5.81 -20.37 23.15
C THR A 247 4.39 -19.91 22.80
N ALA A 248 3.70 -20.67 21.94
CA ALA A 248 2.32 -20.38 21.59
C ALA A 248 1.28 -20.85 22.63
N ALA A 249 1.68 -21.24 23.84
CA ALA A 249 0.76 -21.80 24.84
C ALA A 249 -0.37 -20.84 25.22
N ALA A 250 -0.07 -19.55 25.32
CA ALA A 250 -1.04 -18.49 25.57
C ALA A 250 -1.78 -17.99 24.32
N PHE A 251 -1.55 -18.58 23.15
CA PHE A 251 -2.11 -18.14 21.86
C PHE A 251 -3.07 -19.19 21.27
N PRO A 252 -4.29 -19.35 21.85
CA PRO A 252 -5.23 -20.39 21.45
C PRO A 252 -5.91 -20.15 20.10
N THR A 253 -5.87 -18.92 19.58
CA THR A 253 -6.61 -18.48 18.39
C THR A 253 -5.66 -18.09 17.27
N THR A 254 -5.98 -18.50 16.03
CA THR A 254 -5.28 -18.11 14.80
C THR A 254 -6.25 -17.47 13.81
N VAL A 255 -5.79 -16.43 13.11
CA VAL A 255 -6.50 -15.76 12.01
C VAL A 255 -5.52 -15.46 10.87
N GLU A 256 -6.01 -15.17 9.66
CA GLU A 256 -5.19 -14.94 8.46
C GLU A 256 -5.24 -13.46 8.02
N HIS A 257 -5.04 -12.57 8.99
CA HIS A 257 -5.15 -11.12 8.84
C HIS A 257 -3.96 -10.41 9.49
N PHE A 258 -3.57 -9.25 8.96
CA PHE A 258 -2.65 -8.33 9.64
C PHE A 258 -3.45 -7.20 10.31
N PHE A 259 -2.94 -6.70 11.43
CA PHE A 259 -3.54 -5.61 12.20
C PHE A 259 -2.47 -4.62 12.63
N PHE A 260 -2.76 -3.34 12.43
CA PHE A 260 -1.97 -2.17 12.84
C PHE A 260 -0.54 -2.05 12.27
N VAL A 261 0.21 -3.12 12.01
CA VAL A 261 1.53 -3.05 11.37
C VAL A 261 1.35 -2.90 9.86
N THR A 262 1.80 -1.80 9.28
CA THR A 262 1.69 -1.51 7.83
C THR A 262 3.04 -1.48 7.11
N GLY A 263 4.15 -1.37 7.84
CA GLY A 263 5.49 -1.34 7.26
C GLY A 263 6.57 -1.87 8.19
N VAL A 264 7.60 -2.45 7.59
CA VAL A 264 8.92 -2.68 8.20
C VAL A 264 9.95 -2.06 7.27
N ASP A 265 10.68 -1.06 7.76
CA ASP A 265 11.89 -0.58 7.10
C ASP A 265 13.11 -1.26 7.72
N VAL A 266 14.15 -1.49 6.93
CA VAL A 266 15.48 -1.93 7.40
C VAL A 266 16.52 -0.88 7.06
N SER A 267 17.52 -0.69 7.94
CA SER A 267 18.55 0.30 7.68
C SER A 267 19.43 -0.14 6.50
N ALA A 268 19.66 0.78 5.58
CA ALA A 268 20.14 0.49 4.24
C ALA A 268 21.51 1.15 3.99
N PRO A 269 22.43 0.50 3.26
CA PRO A 269 23.62 1.15 2.71
C PRO A 269 23.27 2.39 1.88
N ALA A 270 24.19 3.35 1.80
CA ALA A 270 23.97 4.60 1.06
C ALA A 270 23.82 4.41 -0.47
N ASP A 271 24.12 3.21 -0.98
CA ASP A 271 24.02 2.73 -2.35
C ASP A 271 22.89 1.70 -2.55
N ALA A 272 21.97 1.55 -1.59
CA ALA A 272 20.81 0.66 -1.71
C ALA A 272 19.94 1.01 -2.94
N THR A 273 19.51 -0.04 -3.64
CA THR A 273 18.98 0.04 -5.02
C THR A 273 17.54 0.53 -5.14
N GLY A 274 16.81 0.68 -4.03
CA GLY A 274 15.48 1.31 -3.99
C GLY A 274 14.35 0.34 -3.63
N THR A 275 13.12 0.74 -3.99
CA THR A 275 11.87 0.02 -3.69
C THR A 275 10.98 -0.06 -4.93
N VAL A 276 10.56 -1.28 -5.28
CA VAL A 276 9.60 -1.59 -6.36
C VAL A 276 8.24 -1.90 -5.72
N VAL A 277 7.30 -0.96 -5.79
CA VAL A 277 5.98 -1.12 -5.14
C VAL A 277 5.06 -1.97 -6.01
N THR A 278 4.53 -3.06 -5.45
CA THR A 278 3.51 -3.87 -6.14
C THR A 278 2.12 -3.43 -5.67
N LEU A 279 1.38 -2.73 -6.53
CA LEU A 279 0.05 -2.18 -6.23
C LEU A 279 -1.02 -2.94 -7.03
N GLY A 280 -1.99 -3.53 -6.35
CA GLY A 280 -2.98 -4.33 -7.06
C GLY A 280 -4.19 -4.82 -6.27
N ALA A 281 -4.93 -5.70 -6.93
CA ALA A 281 -6.06 -6.43 -6.37
C ALA A 281 -5.60 -7.74 -5.69
N SER A 282 -6.50 -8.73 -5.58
CA SER A 282 -6.25 -10.07 -5.02
C SER A 282 -5.11 -10.84 -5.71
N HIS A 283 -4.86 -10.59 -7.00
CA HIS A 283 -3.72 -11.11 -7.74
C HIS A 283 -2.37 -10.53 -7.32
N THR A 284 -2.32 -9.35 -6.71
CA THR A 284 -1.09 -8.84 -6.06
C THR A 284 -1.06 -9.24 -4.59
N ASP A 285 -2.23 -9.18 -3.94
CA ASP A 285 -2.42 -9.52 -2.53
C ASP A 285 -1.92 -10.94 -2.21
N GLY A 286 -2.30 -11.92 -3.04
CA GLY A 286 -1.80 -13.30 -2.95
C GLY A 286 -2.86 -14.38 -2.83
N VAL A 287 -4.12 -14.10 -3.15
CA VAL A 287 -5.21 -15.11 -3.07
C VAL A 287 -4.84 -16.33 -3.91
N GLY A 288 -5.05 -17.53 -3.36
CA GLY A 288 -4.65 -18.80 -4.00
C GLY A 288 -3.19 -19.23 -3.72
N SER A 289 -2.35 -18.36 -3.14
CA SER A 289 -1.06 -18.76 -2.56
C SER A 289 -1.28 -19.65 -1.35
N THR A 290 -0.38 -20.61 -1.14
CA THR A 290 -0.34 -21.40 0.09
C THR A 290 -0.05 -20.48 1.29
N VAL A 291 -0.90 -20.55 2.32
CA VAL A 291 -0.74 -19.82 3.59
C VAL A 291 0.59 -20.16 4.26
N ASP A 292 1.25 -19.16 4.86
CA ASP A 292 2.57 -19.25 5.51
C ASP A 292 3.73 -19.67 4.57
N ALA A 293 3.50 -19.81 3.25
CA ALA A 293 4.53 -20.29 2.32
C ALA A 293 5.36 -19.20 1.64
N ASN A 294 4.91 -17.93 1.69
CA ASN A 294 5.53 -16.76 1.06
C ASN A 294 5.85 -17.01 -0.43
N ARG A 295 4.80 -17.31 -1.20
CA ARG A 295 4.84 -17.65 -2.64
C ARG A 295 4.04 -16.68 -3.51
N ARG A 296 3.71 -15.51 -2.98
CA ARG A 296 3.05 -14.44 -3.72
C ARG A 296 4.07 -13.88 -4.72
N TYR A 297 3.65 -13.37 -5.88
CA TYR A 297 4.63 -12.90 -6.88
C TYR A 297 5.60 -11.82 -6.35
N PRO A 298 5.23 -10.92 -5.41
CA PRO A 298 6.17 -9.97 -4.81
C PRO A 298 7.29 -10.64 -4.00
N ASP A 299 7.01 -11.74 -3.28
CA ASP A 299 8.03 -12.50 -2.52
C ASP A 299 9.08 -13.10 -3.48
N VAL A 300 8.60 -13.66 -4.60
CA VAL A 300 9.45 -14.28 -5.63
C VAL A 300 10.24 -13.21 -6.40
N LEU A 301 9.63 -12.05 -6.67
CA LEU A 301 10.32 -10.91 -7.31
C LEU A 301 11.44 -10.35 -6.42
N ALA A 302 11.19 -10.18 -5.11
CA ALA A 302 12.24 -9.78 -4.16
C ALA A 302 13.44 -10.75 -4.20
N THR A 303 13.16 -12.05 -4.30
CA THR A 303 14.19 -13.08 -4.44
C THR A 303 14.95 -13.00 -5.78
N ARG A 304 14.26 -12.68 -6.89
CA ARG A 304 14.89 -12.47 -8.21
C ARG A 304 15.79 -11.22 -8.23
N LEU A 305 15.41 -10.17 -7.50
CA LEU A 305 16.18 -8.93 -7.29
C LEU A 305 17.31 -9.07 -6.25
N GLY A 306 17.76 -10.30 -5.97
CA GLY A 306 18.85 -10.59 -5.03
C GLY A 306 18.53 -10.32 -3.54
N GLY A 307 17.34 -9.79 -3.24
CA GLY A 307 16.97 -9.35 -1.90
C GLY A 307 17.65 -8.04 -1.46
N GLU A 308 18.15 -7.24 -2.41
CA GLU A 308 18.75 -5.93 -2.16
C GLU A 308 17.70 -4.80 -2.27
N VAL A 309 16.67 -5.03 -3.08
CA VAL A 309 15.55 -4.11 -3.36
C VAL A 309 14.35 -4.41 -2.45
N GLY A 310 13.67 -3.37 -1.97
CA GLY A 310 12.38 -3.51 -1.29
C GLY A 310 11.25 -3.83 -2.27
N VAL A 311 10.44 -4.86 -2.00
CA VAL A 311 9.27 -5.21 -2.86
C VAL A 311 7.99 -5.34 -2.00
N PRO A 312 7.44 -4.22 -1.49
CA PRO A 312 6.23 -4.23 -0.69
C PRO A 312 5.01 -4.71 -1.48
N ASN A 313 4.20 -5.56 -0.85
CA ASN A 313 2.92 -6.03 -1.38
C ASN A 313 1.78 -5.13 -0.88
N LEU A 314 1.27 -4.27 -1.77
CA LEU A 314 0.14 -3.38 -1.51
C LEU A 314 -1.09 -3.80 -2.31
N GLY A 315 -1.21 -5.11 -2.52
CA GLY A 315 -2.45 -5.76 -2.93
C GLY A 315 -3.57 -5.55 -1.91
N ILE A 316 -4.80 -5.46 -2.41
CA ILE A 316 -6.02 -5.56 -1.58
C ILE A 316 -7.03 -6.42 -2.36
N GLY A 317 -7.42 -7.58 -1.84
CA GLY A 317 -8.41 -8.43 -2.49
C GLY A 317 -9.76 -7.73 -2.67
N ALA A 318 -10.39 -7.92 -3.83
CA ALA A 318 -11.59 -7.22 -4.29
C ALA A 318 -11.44 -5.70 -4.56
N ASN A 319 -10.24 -5.12 -4.45
CA ASN A 319 -10.02 -3.69 -4.74
C ASN A 319 -10.33 -3.33 -6.20
N GLN A 320 -11.04 -2.23 -6.38
CA GLN A 320 -11.35 -1.63 -7.68
C GLN A 320 -10.39 -0.46 -7.97
N VAL A 321 -10.31 -0.04 -9.22
CA VAL A 321 -9.49 1.12 -9.64
C VAL A 321 -10.05 2.40 -9.02
N ILE A 322 -11.37 2.61 -9.12
CA ILE A 322 -12.01 3.89 -8.83
C ILE A 322 -12.85 3.84 -7.56
N ASN A 323 -13.72 2.84 -7.44
CA ASN A 323 -14.75 2.84 -6.40
C ASN A 323 -14.21 2.34 -5.07
N ASP A 324 -14.63 3.02 -4.00
CA ASP A 324 -14.53 2.49 -2.66
C ASP A 324 -15.62 1.40 -2.46
N THR A 325 -15.24 0.23 -1.97
CA THR A 325 -16.17 -0.91 -1.75
C THR A 325 -15.95 -1.53 -0.37
N GLU A 326 -16.94 -2.25 0.19
CA GLU A 326 -16.79 -2.88 1.50
C GLU A 326 -15.63 -3.90 1.52
N TYR A 327 -15.57 -4.80 0.53
CA TYR A 327 -14.56 -5.87 0.49
C TYR A 327 -13.20 -5.44 -0.07
N GLY A 328 -13.19 -4.48 -1.00
CA GLY A 328 -12.01 -3.95 -1.67
C GLY A 328 -11.44 -2.67 -1.05
N SER A 329 -12.09 -2.14 -0.01
CA SER A 329 -11.74 -0.87 0.65
C SER A 329 -11.64 0.31 -0.33
N ILE A 330 -10.70 1.24 -0.10
CA ILE A 330 -10.52 2.47 -0.85
C ILE A 330 -10.01 2.17 -2.27
N GLY A 331 -10.60 2.77 -3.30
CA GLY A 331 -10.21 2.58 -4.70
C GLY A 331 -8.72 2.87 -4.95
N ALA A 332 -8.10 2.10 -5.84
CA ALA A 332 -6.66 2.15 -6.09
C ALA A 332 -6.14 3.57 -6.43
N VAL A 333 -6.90 4.34 -7.21
CA VAL A 333 -6.63 5.75 -7.54
C VAL A 333 -6.55 6.60 -6.27
N ASN A 334 -7.49 6.43 -5.34
CA ASN A 334 -7.60 7.23 -4.12
C ASN A 334 -6.52 6.91 -3.06
N ARG A 335 -5.90 5.72 -3.13
CA ARG A 335 -4.83 5.30 -2.21
C ARG A 335 -3.41 5.40 -2.78
N PHE A 336 -3.25 5.62 -4.09
CA PHE A 336 -1.95 5.60 -4.77
C PHE A 336 -0.89 6.50 -4.09
N ASP A 337 -1.22 7.73 -3.72
CA ASP A 337 -0.23 8.65 -3.12
C ASP A 337 0.33 8.12 -1.79
N GLN A 338 -0.55 7.62 -0.90
CA GLN A 338 -0.10 7.14 0.42
C GLN A 338 0.56 5.77 0.32
N ASP A 339 0.02 4.90 -0.53
CA ASP A 339 0.47 3.53 -0.65
C ASP A 339 1.76 3.44 -1.49
N VAL A 340 1.95 4.27 -2.53
CA VAL A 340 3.13 4.27 -3.40
C VAL A 340 4.13 5.37 -3.02
N LEU A 341 3.74 6.64 -3.13
CA LEU A 341 4.68 7.76 -2.95
C LEU A 341 5.18 7.90 -1.50
N GLY A 342 4.47 7.32 -0.54
CA GLY A 342 4.88 7.21 0.86
C GLY A 342 5.94 6.13 1.16
N GLN A 343 6.32 5.27 0.20
CA GLN A 343 7.29 4.19 0.47
C GLN A 343 8.74 4.70 0.38
N PRO A 344 9.59 4.45 1.40
CA PRO A 344 11.00 4.85 1.36
C PRO A 344 11.76 4.28 0.17
N GLY A 345 12.41 5.17 -0.59
CA GLY A 345 13.24 4.81 -1.74
C GLY A 345 12.48 4.27 -2.95
N VAL A 346 11.17 4.52 -3.08
CA VAL A 346 10.40 4.09 -4.26
C VAL A 346 10.98 4.65 -5.56
N THR A 347 11.12 3.77 -6.56
CA THR A 347 11.59 4.08 -7.92
C THR A 347 10.67 3.53 -9.00
N ASP A 348 9.98 2.42 -8.70
CA ASP A 348 9.19 1.67 -9.67
C ASP A 348 7.86 1.22 -9.06
N VAL A 349 6.85 1.09 -9.91
CA VAL A 349 5.52 0.60 -9.56
C VAL A 349 5.12 -0.51 -10.52
N ILE A 350 4.67 -1.65 -9.98
CA ILE A 350 4.00 -2.69 -10.76
C ILE A 350 2.51 -2.62 -10.45
N TRP A 351 1.70 -2.32 -11.48
CA TRP A 351 0.27 -2.09 -11.37
C TRP A 351 -0.53 -3.25 -11.97
N ILE A 352 -1.27 -3.99 -11.14
CA ILE A 352 -2.18 -5.07 -11.59
C ILE A 352 -3.55 -4.91 -10.92
N GLN A 353 -4.42 -4.15 -11.58
CA GLN A 353 -5.76 -3.74 -11.11
C GLN A 353 -6.79 -3.85 -12.24
N GLY A 354 -8.09 -3.80 -11.93
CA GLY A 354 -9.16 -3.62 -12.92
C GLY A 354 -10.12 -4.80 -13.12
N LEU A 355 -9.78 -6.00 -12.62
CA LEU A 355 -10.69 -7.14 -12.73
C LEU A 355 -11.94 -6.99 -11.84
N ASN A 356 -11.82 -6.42 -10.64
CA ASN A 356 -12.96 -6.26 -9.73
C ASN A 356 -13.94 -5.18 -10.20
N ASP A 357 -13.49 -4.21 -10.98
CA ASP A 357 -14.32 -3.19 -11.65
C ASP A 357 -15.26 -3.85 -12.68
N ILE A 358 -14.80 -4.94 -13.31
CA ILE A 358 -15.59 -5.77 -14.23
C ILE A 358 -16.50 -6.73 -13.47
N LEU A 359 -15.94 -7.52 -12.54
CA LEU A 359 -16.67 -8.57 -11.81
C LEU A 359 -17.69 -7.98 -10.82
N GLY A 360 -17.42 -6.81 -10.24
CA GLY A 360 -18.30 -6.11 -9.31
C GLY A 360 -19.66 -5.75 -9.90
N ALA A 361 -19.76 -5.65 -11.23
CA ALA A 361 -21.01 -5.44 -11.95
C ALA A 361 -22.05 -6.56 -11.72
N TYR A 362 -21.61 -7.77 -11.31
CA TYR A 362 -22.52 -8.85 -10.91
C TYR A 362 -23.29 -8.52 -9.63
N TYR A 363 -22.65 -7.83 -8.69
CA TYR A 363 -23.20 -7.48 -7.37
C TYR A 363 -23.85 -6.10 -7.36
N LEU A 364 -23.26 -5.13 -8.05
CA LEU A 364 -23.65 -3.71 -8.08
C LEU A 364 -23.71 -3.22 -9.54
N PRO A 365 -24.67 -3.67 -10.36
CA PRO A 365 -24.73 -3.33 -11.79
C PRO A 365 -24.97 -1.83 -12.06
N ASP A 366 -25.69 -1.15 -11.16
CA ASP A 366 -25.99 0.29 -11.29
C ASP A 366 -24.77 1.17 -10.94
N ASP A 367 -23.81 0.65 -10.16
CA ASP A 367 -22.58 1.33 -9.74
C ASP A 367 -21.34 0.82 -10.51
N ALA A 368 -21.54 -0.03 -11.52
CA ALA A 368 -20.48 -0.65 -12.31
C ALA A 368 -19.82 0.37 -13.24
N PRO A 369 -18.50 0.61 -13.13
CA PRO A 369 -17.83 1.60 -13.96
C PRO A 369 -17.82 1.20 -15.44
N THR A 370 -17.81 2.22 -16.29
CA THR A 370 -17.56 2.08 -17.73
C THR A 370 -16.07 1.83 -17.99
N THR A 371 -15.76 1.30 -19.18
CA THR A 371 -14.36 1.12 -19.59
C THR A 371 -13.62 2.45 -19.68
N ASP A 372 -14.28 3.52 -20.12
CA ASP A 372 -13.69 4.86 -20.24
C ASP A 372 -13.34 5.45 -18.85
N GLU A 373 -14.18 5.22 -17.84
CA GLU A 373 -13.87 5.61 -16.45
C GLU A 373 -12.66 4.84 -15.92
N ILE A 374 -12.60 3.52 -16.10
CA ILE A 374 -11.45 2.69 -15.67
C ILE A 374 -10.15 3.16 -16.35
N ILE A 375 -10.22 3.48 -17.65
CA ILE A 375 -9.10 4.04 -18.42
C ILE A 375 -8.65 5.39 -17.84
N ALA A 376 -9.58 6.32 -17.56
CA ALA A 376 -9.24 7.60 -16.95
C ALA A 376 -8.58 7.43 -15.56
N GLY A 377 -8.98 6.41 -14.80
CA GLY A 377 -8.34 6.04 -13.53
C GLY A 377 -6.90 5.52 -13.70
N TYR A 378 -6.62 4.76 -14.78
CA TYR A 378 -5.25 4.37 -15.12
C TYR A 378 -4.41 5.57 -15.59
N GLU A 379 -4.95 6.43 -16.46
CA GLU A 379 -4.25 7.61 -16.97
C GLU A 379 -3.84 8.57 -15.83
N ASP A 380 -4.73 8.80 -14.85
CA ASP A 380 -4.43 9.61 -13.66
C ASP A 380 -3.29 9.03 -12.80
N VAL A 381 -3.30 7.71 -12.58
CA VAL A 381 -2.23 7.03 -11.81
C VAL A 381 -0.90 7.06 -12.56
N ILE A 382 -0.90 6.83 -13.88
CA ILE A 382 0.31 6.91 -14.70
C ILE A 382 0.88 8.33 -14.67
N ALA A 383 0.03 9.35 -14.83
CA ALA A 383 0.45 10.75 -14.74
C ALA A 383 1.06 11.10 -13.38
N ARG A 384 0.49 10.63 -12.27
CA ARG A 384 1.04 10.84 -10.92
C ARG A 384 2.33 10.07 -10.66
N ALA A 385 2.49 8.87 -11.22
CA ALA A 385 3.76 8.14 -11.18
C ALA A 385 4.86 8.93 -11.91
N HIS A 386 4.58 9.41 -13.13
CA HIS A 386 5.51 10.20 -13.94
C HIS A 386 5.82 11.58 -13.34
N GLU A 387 4.87 12.26 -12.69
CA GLU A 387 5.11 13.52 -11.96
C GLU A 387 6.05 13.31 -10.75
N ALA A 388 6.07 12.11 -10.17
CA ALA A 388 6.95 11.72 -9.08
C ALA A 388 8.30 11.10 -9.53
N ASP A 389 8.65 11.20 -10.83
CA ASP A 389 9.83 10.56 -11.45
C ASP A 389 9.88 9.02 -11.25
N LEU A 390 8.72 8.36 -11.08
CA LEU A 390 8.60 6.90 -10.95
C LEU A 390 8.32 6.23 -12.29
N ARG A 391 8.91 5.05 -12.50
CA ARG A 391 8.57 4.16 -13.61
C ARG A 391 7.35 3.32 -13.25
N ILE A 392 6.38 3.19 -14.14
CA ILE A 392 5.16 2.39 -13.90
C ILE A 392 4.94 1.33 -14.97
N ILE A 393 4.94 0.08 -14.51
CA ILE A 393 4.78 -1.14 -15.32
C ILE A 393 3.35 -1.66 -15.17
N GLY A 394 2.60 -1.74 -16.27
CA GLY A 394 1.20 -2.14 -16.29
C GLY A 394 0.97 -3.61 -16.62
N GLY A 395 0.27 -4.33 -15.76
CA GLY A 395 -0.20 -5.69 -16.02
C GLY A 395 -1.54 -5.72 -16.75
N THR A 396 -1.67 -6.59 -17.76
CA THR A 396 -2.98 -6.91 -18.35
C THR A 396 -3.89 -7.67 -17.37
N LEU A 397 -5.19 -7.66 -17.64
CA LEU A 397 -6.20 -8.35 -16.84
C LEU A 397 -6.25 -9.83 -17.21
N GLY A 398 -5.95 -10.72 -16.25
CA GLY A 398 -5.99 -12.16 -16.44
C GLY A 398 -7.35 -12.71 -16.91
N PRO A 399 -7.38 -13.93 -17.46
CA PRO A 399 -8.62 -14.62 -17.86
C PRO A 399 -9.55 -14.90 -16.66
N ILE A 400 -10.87 -14.87 -16.88
CA ILE A 400 -11.91 -14.96 -15.83
C ILE A 400 -13.07 -15.93 -16.16
N ARG A 401 -13.02 -16.66 -17.27
CA ARG A 401 -14.08 -17.63 -17.62
C ARG A 401 -14.07 -18.81 -16.65
N GLY A 402 -15.12 -18.91 -15.84
CA GLY A 402 -15.32 -20.00 -14.88
C GLY A 402 -15.86 -19.51 -13.53
N VAL A 403 -15.64 -18.24 -13.19
CA VAL A 403 -16.20 -17.59 -12.00
C VAL A 403 -17.72 -17.36 -12.17
N GLU A 404 -18.45 -17.19 -11.06
CA GLU A 404 -19.91 -17.00 -11.07
C GLU A 404 -20.30 -15.66 -11.72
N GLU A 405 -19.50 -14.64 -11.46
CA GLU A 405 -19.62 -13.26 -11.92
C GLU A 405 -19.27 -13.09 -13.42
N TRP A 406 -18.82 -14.15 -14.09
CA TRP A 406 -18.42 -14.09 -15.50
C TRP A 406 -19.61 -13.81 -16.41
N SER A 407 -19.45 -12.84 -17.31
CA SER A 407 -20.43 -12.54 -18.35
C SER A 407 -19.76 -12.26 -19.71
N PRO A 408 -20.46 -12.48 -20.84
CA PRO A 408 -19.97 -12.09 -22.16
C PRO A 408 -19.68 -10.58 -22.28
N GLU A 409 -20.43 -9.74 -21.56
CA GLU A 409 -20.20 -8.29 -21.51
C GLU A 409 -18.94 -7.94 -20.70
N GLY A 410 -18.76 -8.55 -19.53
CA GLY A 410 -17.56 -8.35 -18.71
C GLY A 410 -16.29 -8.80 -19.43
N GLU A 411 -16.34 -9.93 -20.14
CA GLU A 411 -15.24 -10.37 -21.00
C GLU A 411 -15.00 -9.40 -22.18
N ALA A 412 -16.05 -8.82 -22.77
CA ALA A 412 -15.87 -7.78 -23.80
C ALA A 412 -15.18 -6.52 -23.22
N LYS A 413 -15.60 -6.03 -22.04
CA LYS A 413 -14.93 -4.94 -21.32
C LYS A 413 -13.46 -5.28 -21.04
N ARG A 414 -13.17 -6.52 -20.57
CA ARG A 414 -11.81 -7.01 -20.32
C ARG A 414 -10.95 -6.98 -21.58
N GLN A 415 -11.47 -7.38 -22.73
CA GLN A 415 -10.75 -7.35 -24.01
C GLN A 415 -10.50 -5.93 -24.52
N VAL A 416 -11.38 -4.96 -24.24
CA VAL A 416 -11.13 -3.54 -24.55
C VAL A 416 -10.02 -3.00 -23.66
N LEU A 417 -10.10 -3.21 -22.34
CA LEU A 417 -9.08 -2.79 -21.38
C LEU A 417 -7.72 -3.43 -21.69
N ASN A 418 -7.67 -4.74 -21.96
CA ASN A 418 -6.45 -5.45 -22.33
C ASN A 418 -5.86 -5.04 -23.68
N ARG A 419 -6.67 -4.47 -24.58
CA ARG A 419 -6.17 -3.83 -25.79
C ARG A 419 -5.53 -2.49 -25.42
N TRP A 420 -6.27 -1.62 -24.74
CA TRP A 420 -5.77 -0.30 -24.34
C TRP A 420 -4.47 -0.40 -23.50
N ILE A 421 -4.40 -1.32 -22.54
CA ILE A 421 -3.19 -1.59 -21.73
C ILE A 421 -1.99 -1.87 -22.64
N ARG A 422 -2.11 -2.80 -23.59
CA ARG A 422 -1.03 -3.15 -24.52
C ARG A 422 -0.73 -2.07 -25.57
N GLU A 423 -1.71 -1.24 -25.91
CA GLU A 423 -1.68 -0.46 -27.15
C GLU A 423 -1.56 1.06 -26.97
N GLU A 424 -2.20 1.62 -25.95
CA GLU A 424 -2.52 3.06 -25.85
C GLU A 424 -2.21 3.64 -24.47
N SER A 425 -1.87 2.81 -23.49
CA SER A 425 -1.89 3.15 -22.05
C SER A 425 -0.92 4.21 -21.55
N GLY A 426 0.27 4.33 -22.15
CA GLY A 426 1.33 5.19 -21.64
C GLY A 426 2.10 4.64 -20.43
N PHE A 427 1.88 3.37 -20.03
CA PHE A 427 2.80 2.68 -19.12
C PHE A 427 4.21 2.59 -19.72
N ASP A 428 5.25 2.64 -18.88
CA ASP A 428 6.65 2.55 -19.32
C ASP A 428 7.04 1.15 -19.81
N GLY A 429 6.27 0.14 -19.40
CA GLY A 429 6.40 -1.24 -19.83
C GLY A 429 5.16 -2.07 -19.48
N ILE A 430 4.96 -3.18 -20.19
CA ILE A 430 3.75 -4.01 -20.09
C ILE A 430 4.09 -5.45 -19.67
N LEU A 431 3.32 -5.99 -18.73
CA LEU A 431 3.31 -7.41 -18.36
C LEU A 431 2.06 -8.08 -18.94
N ASP A 432 2.24 -9.02 -19.89
CA ASP A 432 1.11 -9.73 -20.52
C ASP A 432 0.61 -10.91 -19.67
N VAL A 433 0.12 -10.61 -18.47
CA VAL A 433 -0.52 -11.55 -17.53
C VAL A 433 -1.63 -12.38 -18.20
N ASP A 434 -2.44 -11.78 -19.09
CA ASP A 434 -3.47 -12.48 -19.87
C ASP A 434 -2.86 -13.57 -20.78
N ALA A 435 -1.81 -13.25 -21.54
CA ALA A 435 -1.12 -14.24 -22.37
C ALA A 435 -0.39 -15.30 -21.54
N LEU A 436 0.17 -14.92 -20.40
CA LEU A 436 0.92 -15.79 -19.51
C LEU A 436 0.04 -16.85 -18.81
N TRP A 437 -1.15 -16.44 -18.38
CA TRP A 437 -2.04 -17.29 -17.57
C TRP A 437 -3.18 -17.96 -18.32
N ARG A 438 -3.50 -17.59 -19.56
CA ARG A 438 -4.61 -18.20 -20.31
C ARG A 438 -4.37 -19.67 -20.69
N ASP A 439 -5.44 -20.45 -20.66
CA ASP A 439 -5.47 -21.82 -21.15
C ASP A 439 -5.34 -21.83 -22.70
N PRO A 440 -4.38 -22.56 -23.30
CA PRO A 440 -4.25 -22.66 -24.76
C PRO A 440 -5.44 -23.34 -25.45
N ALA A 441 -6.34 -24.03 -24.72
CA ALA A 441 -7.57 -24.60 -25.26
C ALA A 441 -8.78 -23.64 -25.17
N ASP A 442 -8.77 -22.69 -24.23
CA ASP A 442 -9.80 -21.64 -24.08
C ASP A 442 -9.14 -20.39 -23.49
N HIS A 443 -8.77 -19.45 -24.37
CA HIS A 443 -8.02 -18.24 -24.01
C HIS A 443 -8.74 -17.31 -23.02
N GLN A 444 -10.01 -17.57 -22.69
CA GLN A 444 -10.75 -16.78 -21.71
C GLN A 444 -10.71 -17.39 -20.31
N ARG A 445 -10.19 -18.62 -20.16
CA ARG A 445 -10.07 -19.36 -18.90
C ARG A 445 -8.64 -19.34 -18.36
N LEU A 446 -8.49 -19.27 -17.03
CA LEU A 446 -7.23 -19.48 -16.34
C LEU A 446 -6.70 -20.90 -16.61
N ASN A 447 -5.44 -21.02 -17.01
CA ASN A 447 -4.82 -22.31 -17.30
C ASN A 447 -4.91 -23.23 -16.07
N PRO A 448 -5.51 -24.43 -16.16
CA PRO A 448 -5.69 -25.33 -15.01
C PRO A 448 -4.40 -25.74 -14.27
N VAL A 449 -3.21 -25.54 -14.87
CA VAL A 449 -1.91 -25.71 -14.20
C VAL A 449 -1.63 -24.59 -13.19
N TYR A 450 -2.10 -23.38 -13.49
CA TYR A 450 -1.94 -22.18 -12.66
C TYR A 450 -3.17 -21.88 -11.79
N ASP A 451 -4.33 -22.46 -12.08
CA ASP A 451 -5.57 -22.25 -11.32
C ASP A 451 -5.47 -22.75 -9.86
N SER A 452 -5.94 -21.93 -8.90
CA SER A 452 -6.11 -22.33 -7.50
C SER A 452 -7.30 -23.29 -7.29
N GLY A 453 -8.19 -23.38 -8.28
CA GLY A 453 -9.42 -24.16 -8.28
C GLY A 453 -10.70 -23.29 -8.25
N ASP A 454 -10.55 -21.96 -8.25
CA ASP A 454 -11.66 -20.99 -8.28
C ASP A 454 -11.84 -20.29 -9.65
N HIS A 455 -10.98 -20.60 -10.63
CA HIS A 455 -11.00 -20.05 -11.98
C HIS A 455 -10.71 -18.53 -12.09
N LEU A 456 -10.24 -17.91 -11.00
CA LEU A 456 -9.88 -16.49 -10.93
C LEU A 456 -8.43 -16.26 -10.50
N HIS A 457 -8.02 -16.93 -9.44
CA HIS A 457 -6.76 -16.66 -8.75
C HIS A 457 -5.72 -17.75 -9.03
N PRO A 458 -4.46 -17.37 -9.26
CA PRO A 458 -3.39 -18.33 -9.46
C PRO A 458 -3.02 -19.05 -8.16
N ASN A 459 -2.55 -20.27 -8.30
CA ASN A 459 -1.83 -21.01 -7.28
C ASN A 459 -0.35 -20.57 -7.22
N ASP A 460 0.42 -21.14 -6.27
CA ASP A 460 1.87 -20.93 -6.12
C ASP A 460 2.70 -20.98 -7.42
N LEU A 461 2.32 -21.83 -8.39
CA LEU A 461 3.02 -21.95 -9.67
C LEU A 461 2.65 -20.82 -10.62
N GLY A 462 1.37 -20.42 -10.66
CA GLY A 462 0.93 -19.24 -11.42
C GLY A 462 1.60 -17.96 -10.92
N TYR A 463 1.75 -17.80 -9.60
CA TYR A 463 2.49 -16.68 -9.00
C TYR A 463 3.98 -16.71 -9.31
N ARG A 464 4.62 -17.87 -9.22
CA ARG A 464 6.03 -18.02 -9.62
C ARG A 464 6.24 -17.65 -11.08
N VAL A 465 5.40 -18.16 -11.99
CA VAL A 465 5.52 -17.90 -13.42
C VAL A 465 5.32 -16.41 -13.73
N LEU A 466 4.39 -15.72 -13.07
CA LEU A 466 4.28 -14.24 -13.17
C LEU A 466 5.57 -13.55 -12.70
N ALA A 467 6.09 -13.91 -11.52
CA ALA A 467 7.31 -13.30 -11.01
C ALA A 467 8.54 -13.59 -11.87
N GLU A 468 8.64 -14.79 -12.47
CA GLU A 468 9.73 -15.21 -13.36
C GLU A 468 9.66 -14.54 -14.73
N ALA A 469 8.46 -14.24 -15.23
CA ALA A 469 8.23 -13.59 -16.52
C ALA A 469 8.56 -12.08 -16.53
N ILE A 470 8.62 -11.41 -15.38
CA ILE A 470 9.01 -9.99 -15.31
C ILE A 470 10.45 -9.84 -15.81
N ASP A 471 10.66 -9.14 -16.91
CA ASP A 471 11.99 -8.69 -17.30
C ASP A 471 12.50 -7.71 -16.23
N LEU A 472 13.65 -8.02 -15.64
CA LEU A 472 14.22 -7.19 -14.59
C LEU A 472 14.84 -5.91 -15.19
N ASP A 473 15.27 -5.90 -16.45
CA ASP A 473 15.86 -4.73 -17.10
C ASP A 473 14.81 -3.64 -17.37
N CYS A 474 13.51 -3.98 -17.28
CA CYS A 474 12.42 -3.01 -17.25
C CYS A 474 12.32 -2.21 -15.94
N LEU A 475 13.07 -2.51 -14.89
CA LEU A 475 13.01 -1.80 -13.60
C LEU A 475 14.17 -0.79 -13.44
N SER A 476 13.90 0.34 -12.81
CA SER A 476 14.89 1.40 -12.58
C SER A 476 15.96 1.01 -11.57
N VAL A 477 15.65 0.03 -10.70
CA VAL A 477 16.59 -0.55 -9.71
C VAL A 477 17.72 -1.39 -10.33
N THR A 478 17.57 -1.84 -11.58
CA THR A 478 18.56 -2.65 -12.32
C THR A 478 19.24 -1.84 -13.42
N ASP A 479 18.46 -1.11 -14.23
CA ASP A 479 18.96 -0.14 -15.21
C ASP A 479 18.20 1.21 -15.12
N PRO A 480 18.80 2.19 -14.41
CA PRO A 480 18.26 3.56 -14.33
C PRO A 480 18.24 4.30 -15.68
N ALA A 481 19.00 3.86 -16.68
CA ALA A 481 19.10 4.48 -18.00
C ALA A 481 18.23 3.78 -19.05
N ALA A 482 17.83 2.52 -18.82
CA ALA A 482 16.82 1.83 -19.61
C ALA A 482 15.42 2.40 -19.36
N VAL A 483 15.14 3.59 -19.87
CA VAL A 483 13.78 3.84 -20.38
C VAL A 483 13.61 2.86 -21.54
N PRO A 484 12.62 1.94 -21.51
CA PRO A 484 12.51 0.94 -22.56
C PRO A 484 12.23 1.58 -23.93
N THR A 485 13.27 1.76 -24.75
CA THR A 485 13.19 2.66 -25.92
C THR A 485 12.48 2.01 -27.11
N GLY A 486 11.16 2.17 -27.18
CA GLY A 486 10.35 1.78 -28.32
C GLY A 486 8.86 2.04 -28.08
N PRO A 487 8.01 1.98 -29.11
CA PRO A 487 6.57 2.00 -28.92
C PRO A 487 6.13 0.68 -28.28
N ARG A 488 5.85 0.72 -26.97
CA ARG A 488 5.44 -0.41 -26.11
C ARG A 488 6.59 -1.41 -25.88
N ALA A 489 7.26 -1.30 -24.74
CA ALA A 489 8.17 -2.35 -24.31
C ALA A 489 7.40 -3.48 -23.64
N ASP A 490 7.56 -4.67 -24.19
CA ASP A 490 7.17 -5.90 -23.52
C ASP A 490 8.17 -6.17 -22.40
N CYS A 491 7.68 -6.23 -21.16
CA CYS A 491 8.45 -6.61 -19.98
C CYS A 491 8.17 -8.06 -19.59
N THR A 492 7.63 -8.86 -20.51
CA THR A 492 7.36 -10.28 -20.37
C THR A 492 8.45 -11.08 -21.13
N LEU A 493 9.16 -11.97 -20.43
CA LEU A 493 10.24 -12.83 -20.96
C LEU A 493 9.74 -14.05 -21.76
#